data_AF-A0A183AL81-F1
#
_entry.id   AF-A0A183AL81-F1
#
_cell.length_a   1.000
_cell.length_b   1.000
_cell.length_c   1.000
_cell.angle_alpha   90.00
_cell.angle_beta   90.00
_cell.angle_gamma   90.00
#
_symmetry.space_group_name_H-M   'P 1'
#
loop_
_entity.id
_entity.type
_entity.pdbx_description
1 polymer ?
#
loop_
_entity_poly.entity_id
_entity_poly.type
_entity_poly.pdbx_seq_one_letter_code
_entity_poly.pdbx_strand_id
1 'polypeptide(L)'
;MTEVTRWMDFLLPKMRRFLYTYGGPVIMVQLENEYGSYYTCDKKYLEQLYDMARVHLGNEIIFFTTDGPSVGYLRCGSSDPRYLATIDFGPTWVSPNQSFSSLEQFRPNQPWVNSEFYVGWFDAWGGEHARTDAKYSTDSLIRQMSFSGRVNVNMYMFHGGTNFGYTAGTPDQVPSTTSYDYDAPISEAGDATPKYRMLQEAIHKYEGFALYTTELPQLDNGEVTLDFTRFADIAYVYTADKQRTQLKLHAVIYKNTKSCKFTLDDQTPRELLMILVENRGHRNYGNGMNDNAKGVLFVNGFNLGRYNMPQGPQLRLYLPAPVLRVGINTVTIMELEGITPKGDENGLFITSYTDQAWSR
;
A
#
# COMPACT_ATOMS: atom_id res chain seq x y z
N MET A 1 16.53 -34.04 -12.29
CA MET A 1 17.25 -32.82 -12.74
C MET A 1 17.22 -32.56 -14.23
N THR A 2 17.37 -33.53 -15.13
CA THR A 2 17.50 -33.29 -16.59
C THR A 2 16.49 -32.28 -17.17
N GLU A 3 15.18 -32.48 -16.93
CA GLU A 3 14.15 -31.58 -17.46
C GLU A 3 14.17 -30.19 -16.81
N VAL A 4 14.46 -30.13 -15.51
CA VAL A 4 14.62 -28.86 -14.78
C VAL A 4 15.79 -28.07 -15.37
N THR A 5 16.92 -28.73 -15.61
CA THR A 5 18.09 -28.11 -16.24
C THR A 5 17.77 -27.58 -17.62
N ARG A 6 17.12 -28.39 -18.47
CA ARG A 6 16.70 -27.97 -19.81
C ARG A 6 15.83 -26.70 -19.79
N TRP A 7 14.91 -26.62 -18.83
CA TRP A 7 14.05 -25.44 -18.69
C TRP A 7 14.81 -24.22 -18.15
N MET A 8 15.61 -24.39 -17.09
CA MET A 8 16.33 -23.30 -16.45
C MET A 8 17.44 -22.72 -17.34
N ASP A 9 18.09 -23.56 -18.16
CA ASP A 9 19.05 -23.13 -19.19
C ASP A 9 18.38 -22.23 -20.25
N PHE A 10 17.07 -22.38 -20.47
CA PHE A 10 16.31 -21.50 -21.35
C PHE A 10 15.85 -20.23 -20.62
N LEU A 11 15.32 -20.35 -19.40
CA LEU A 11 14.66 -19.26 -18.68
C LEU A 11 15.67 -18.28 -18.06
N LEU A 12 16.63 -18.77 -17.27
CA LEU A 12 17.47 -17.93 -16.42
C LEU A 12 18.36 -16.94 -17.20
N PRO A 13 18.93 -17.29 -18.37
CA PRO A 13 19.65 -16.31 -19.18
C PRO A 13 18.80 -15.10 -19.60
N LYS A 14 17.49 -15.28 -19.81
CA LYS A 14 16.56 -14.18 -20.15
C LYS A 14 16.27 -13.27 -18.95
N MET A 15 16.37 -13.82 -17.74
CA MET A 15 16.15 -13.08 -16.49
C MET A 15 17.33 -12.19 -16.12
N ARG A 16 18.55 -12.53 -16.56
CA ARG A 16 19.79 -11.84 -16.17
C ARG A 16 19.76 -10.33 -16.37
N ARG A 17 19.16 -9.83 -17.46
CA ARG A 17 19.04 -8.39 -17.73
C ARG A 17 18.14 -7.63 -16.76
N PHE A 18 17.30 -8.35 -16.00
CA PHE A 18 16.39 -7.76 -15.02
C PHE A 18 16.96 -7.78 -13.60
N LEU A 19 18.12 -8.38 -13.37
CA LEU A 19 18.75 -8.36 -12.06
C LEU A 19 19.19 -6.93 -11.71
N TYR A 20 19.09 -6.60 -10.43
CA TYR A 20 19.44 -5.29 -9.90
C TYR A 20 20.89 -4.87 -10.21
N THR A 21 21.80 -5.84 -10.24
CA THR A 21 23.21 -5.64 -10.59
C THR A 21 23.44 -5.23 -12.04
N TYR A 22 22.46 -5.44 -12.91
CA TYR A 22 22.44 -4.94 -14.29
C TYR A 22 21.48 -3.76 -14.47
N GLY A 23 21.06 -3.10 -13.37
CA GLY A 23 20.14 -1.96 -13.38
C GLY A 23 18.66 -2.33 -13.49
N GLY A 24 18.32 -3.61 -13.36
CA GLY A 24 16.93 -4.08 -13.36
C GLY A 24 16.25 -4.07 -11.99
N PRO A 25 14.99 -4.53 -11.89
CA PRO A 25 14.23 -4.49 -10.63
C PRO A 25 14.40 -5.74 -9.73
N VAL A 26 15.00 -6.83 -10.21
CA VAL A 26 15.05 -8.12 -9.48
C VAL A 26 16.19 -8.11 -8.47
N ILE A 27 15.85 -8.06 -7.18
CA ILE A 27 16.81 -8.00 -6.06
C ILE A 27 17.11 -9.36 -5.40
N MET A 28 16.21 -10.32 -5.53
CA MET A 28 16.36 -11.69 -5.01
C MET A 28 15.51 -12.68 -5.81
N VAL A 29 15.90 -13.95 -5.82
CA VAL A 29 15.22 -15.02 -6.57
C VAL A 29 14.99 -16.23 -5.65
N GLN A 30 13.73 -16.68 -5.56
CA GLN A 30 13.40 -17.90 -4.83
C GLN A 30 13.78 -19.11 -5.69
N LEU A 31 14.40 -20.12 -5.09
CA LEU A 31 14.56 -21.43 -5.72
C LEU A 31 13.79 -22.45 -4.90
N GLU A 32 13.04 -23.32 -5.58
CA GLU A 32 12.01 -24.17 -4.96
C GLU A 32 10.89 -23.38 -4.26
N ASN A 33 9.88 -24.08 -3.76
CA ASN A 33 8.80 -23.48 -2.97
C ASN A 33 8.33 -24.44 -1.87
N GLU A 34 8.42 -24.03 -0.60
CA GLU A 34 8.03 -24.82 0.56
C GLU A 34 8.52 -26.27 0.50
N TYR A 35 9.77 -26.48 0.04
CA TYR A 35 10.31 -27.81 -0.18
C TYR A 35 10.38 -28.62 1.13
N GLY A 36 10.42 -27.95 2.28
CA GLY A 36 10.32 -28.57 3.59
C GLY A 36 8.99 -29.27 3.86
N SER A 37 7.91 -28.83 3.20
CA SER A 37 6.59 -29.46 3.25
C SER A 37 6.52 -30.72 2.38
N TYR A 38 7.48 -30.92 1.47
CA TYR A 38 7.56 -32.11 0.63
C TYR A 38 8.38 -33.23 1.31
N TYR A 39 7.83 -34.44 1.32
CA TYR A 39 8.35 -35.57 2.10
C TYR A 39 9.78 -36.03 1.73
N THR A 40 10.29 -35.67 0.56
CA THR A 40 11.53 -36.23 0.02
C THR A 40 12.78 -35.73 0.76
N CYS A 41 12.82 -34.45 1.15
CA CYS A 41 13.95 -33.86 1.88
C CYS A 41 15.33 -34.10 1.21
N ASP A 42 15.41 -34.03 -0.13
CA ASP A 42 16.66 -34.24 -0.88
C ASP A 42 17.52 -32.96 -0.83
N LYS A 43 18.55 -32.98 0.01
CA LYS A 43 19.48 -31.86 0.17
C LYS A 43 20.35 -31.64 -1.06
N LYS A 44 20.72 -32.73 -1.74
CA LYS A 44 21.57 -32.66 -2.94
C LYS A 44 20.82 -32.01 -4.09
N TYR A 45 19.51 -32.21 -4.16
CA TYR A 45 18.65 -31.49 -5.09
C TYR A 45 18.74 -29.97 -4.91
N LEU A 46 18.60 -29.46 -3.68
CA LEU A 46 18.69 -28.02 -3.40
C LEU A 46 20.10 -27.47 -3.71
N GLU A 47 21.15 -28.22 -3.43
CA GLU A 47 22.53 -27.84 -3.77
C GLU A 47 22.72 -27.73 -5.30
N GLN A 48 22.21 -28.71 -6.06
CA GLN A 48 22.27 -28.72 -7.53
C GLN A 48 21.45 -27.58 -8.15
N LEU A 49 20.28 -27.28 -7.58
CA LEU A 49 19.44 -26.16 -8.01
C LEU A 49 20.16 -24.82 -7.78
N TYR A 50 20.83 -24.65 -6.64
CA TYR A 50 21.65 -23.48 -6.33
C TYR A 50 22.75 -23.30 -7.38
N ASP A 51 23.55 -24.35 -7.60
CA ASP A 51 24.71 -24.30 -8.49
C ASP A 51 24.29 -23.98 -9.93
N MET A 52 23.23 -24.62 -10.41
CA MET A 52 22.66 -24.36 -11.74
C MET A 52 22.17 -22.90 -11.88
N ALA A 53 21.40 -22.40 -10.91
CA ALA A 53 20.93 -21.01 -10.96
C ALA A 53 22.10 -20.02 -10.91
N ARG A 54 23.13 -20.35 -10.12
CA ARG A 54 24.31 -19.51 -9.96
C ARG A 54 25.14 -19.38 -11.23
N VAL A 55 25.26 -20.45 -12.02
CA VAL A 55 25.89 -20.41 -13.36
C VAL A 55 25.25 -19.36 -14.27
N HIS A 56 23.91 -19.25 -14.24
CA HIS A 56 23.17 -18.36 -15.14
C HIS A 56 23.06 -16.92 -14.64
N LEU A 57 22.82 -16.74 -13.34
CA LEU A 57 22.49 -15.44 -12.75
C LEU A 57 23.68 -14.73 -12.08
N GLY A 58 24.83 -15.40 -11.97
CA GLY A 58 26.06 -14.83 -11.42
C GLY A 58 26.05 -14.74 -9.89
N ASN A 59 27.17 -14.30 -9.29
CA ASN A 59 27.43 -14.42 -7.84
C ASN A 59 26.75 -13.38 -6.94
N GLU A 60 26.23 -12.30 -7.50
CA GLU A 60 25.74 -11.17 -6.70
C GLU A 60 24.26 -11.27 -6.32
N ILE A 61 23.45 -12.02 -7.07
CA ILE A 61 22.02 -12.17 -6.75
C ILE A 61 21.83 -12.99 -5.47
N ILE A 62 20.87 -12.58 -4.64
CA ILE A 62 20.48 -13.32 -3.44
C ILE A 62 19.53 -14.44 -3.86
N PHE A 63 19.90 -15.68 -3.55
CA PHE A 63 19.00 -16.83 -3.63
C PHE A 63 18.39 -17.10 -2.27
N PHE A 64 17.08 -17.32 -2.25
CA PHE A 64 16.34 -17.58 -1.02
C PHE A 64 15.38 -18.77 -1.18
N THR A 65 14.94 -19.28 -0.04
CA THR A 65 13.93 -20.34 0.09
C THR A 65 12.83 -19.87 1.02
N THR A 66 11.62 -20.40 0.85
CA THR A 66 10.44 -20.10 1.70
C THR A 66 9.88 -21.42 2.20
N ASP A 67 9.61 -21.49 3.51
CA ASP A 67 9.05 -22.65 4.19
C ASP A 67 8.18 -22.22 5.37
N GLY A 68 7.21 -23.07 5.76
CA GLY A 68 6.43 -22.84 6.97
C GLY A 68 7.26 -22.59 8.24
N PRO A 69 6.69 -21.93 9.27
CA PRO A 69 7.44 -21.30 10.36
C PRO A 69 7.89 -22.29 11.45
N SER A 70 8.47 -23.43 11.07
CA SER A 70 8.99 -24.45 11.97
C SER A 70 10.40 -24.89 11.58
N VAL A 71 11.22 -25.24 12.58
CA VAL A 71 12.56 -25.82 12.33
C VAL A 71 12.46 -27.16 11.57
N GLY A 72 11.32 -27.86 11.66
CA GLY A 72 11.07 -29.09 10.91
C GLY A 72 11.07 -28.85 9.41
N TYR A 73 10.29 -27.88 8.94
CA TYR A 73 10.24 -27.51 7.52
C TYR A 73 11.59 -26.97 7.03
N LEU A 74 12.17 -26.03 7.78
CA LEU A 74 13.45 -25.39 7.43
C LEU A 74 14.62 -26.37 7.29
N ARG A 75 14.65 -27.46 8.06
CA ARG A 75 15.70 -28.49 7.97
C ARG A 75 15.79 -29.15 6.59
N CYS A 76 14.65 -29.25 5.90
CA CYS A 76 14.56 -29.86 4.57
C CYS A 76 14.50 -28.81 3.46
N GLY A 77 13.68 -27.77 3.61
CA GLY A 77 13.49 -26.77 2.56
C GLY A 77 14.60 -25.72 2.46
N SER A 78 15.39 -25.57 3.51
CA SER A 78 16.47 -24.58 3.62
C SER A 78 17.79 -25.20 4.08
N SER A 79 18.02 -26.46 3.69
CA SER A 79 19.14 -27.28 4.21
C SER A 79 20.52 -26.75 3.83
N ASP A 80 20.65 -26.15 2.64
CA ASP A 80 21.89 -25.59 2.13
C ASP A 80 22.09 -24.16 2.70
N PRO A 81 23.17 -23.90 3.45
CA PRO A 81 23.41 -22.61 4.11
C PRO A 81 23.73 -21.45 3.15
N ARG A 82 23.88 -21.71 1.85
CA ARG A 82 24.13 -20.67 0.84
C ARG A 82 22.88 -19.88 0.48
N TYR A 83 21.70 -20.39 0.81
CA TYR A 83 20.43 -19.70 0.67
C TYR A 83 20.17 -18.75 1.85
N LEU A 84 19.53 -17.62 1.58
CA LEU A 84 18.79 -16.89 2.61
C LEU A 84 17.52 -17.69 2.93
N ALA A 85 17.40 -18.20 4.15
CA ALA A 85 16.17 -18.89 4.54
C ALA A 85 15.09 -17.85 4.90
N THR A 86 13.88 -18.04 4.42
CA THR A 86 12.72 -17.21 4.76
C THR A 86 11.57 -18.10 5.22
N ILE A 87 10.53 -17.52 5.81
CA ILE A 87 9.35 -18.26 6.24
C ILE A 87 8.08 -17.61 5.70
N ASP A 88 6.98 -18.34 5.74
CA ASP A 88 5.65 -17.84 5.47
C ASP A 88 4.76 -17.96 6.72
N PHE A 89 3.77 -17.06 6.83
CA PHE A 89 2.69 -17.14 7.81
C PHE A 89 1.69 -16.00 7.60
N GLY A 90 0.42 -16.24 7.95
CA GLY A 90 -0.64 -15.23 7.86
C GLY A 90 -0.63 -14.21 9.02
N PRO A 91 -1.60 -13.28 9.04
CA PRO A 91 -1.84 -12.38 10.15
C PRO A 91 -1.90 -13.11 11.50
N THR A 92 -1.26 -12.49 12.49
CA THR A 92 -1.15 -13.02 13.86
C THR A 92 -1.10 -11.90 14.90
N TRP A 93 -1.59 -12.22 16.11
CA TRP A 93 -1.45 -11.39 17.31
C TRP A 93 -0.12 -11.62 18.05
N VAL A 94 0.60 -12.68 17.68
CA VAL A 94 1.86 -13.09 18.28
C VAL A 94 2.95 -12.06 18.00
N SER A 95 3.90 -11.91 18.93
CA SER A 95 5.00 -10.95 18.77
C SER A 95 5.93 -11.38 17.62
N PRO A 96 6.54 -10.45 16.86
CA PRO A 96 7.46 -10.78 15.78
C PRO A 96 8.62 -11.67 16.20
N ASN A 97 9.19 -11.47 17.40
CA ASN A 97 10.19 -12.36 17.99
C ASN A 97 9.74 -13.82 18.06
N GLN A 98 8.46 -14.06 18.37
CA GLN A 98 7.90 -15.40 18.45
C GLN A 98 7.56 -15.92 17.04
N SER A 99 6.98 -15.10 16.17
CA SER A 99 6.69 -15.47 14.77
C SER A 99 7.95 -15.92 14.01
N PHE A 100 9.07 -15.22 14.22
CA PHE A 100 10.36 -15.54 13.58
C PHE A 100 11.28 -16.43 14.42
N SER A 101 10.81 -16.97 15.55
CA SER A 101 11.67 -17.71 16.49
C SER A 101 12.32 -18.95 15.86
N SER A 102 11.58 -19.69 15.04
CA SER A 102 12.09 -20.86 14.30
C SER A 102 13.18 -20.47 13.29
N LEU A 103 12.98 -19.35 12.60
CA LEU A 103 13.96 -18.81 11.66
C LEU A 103 15.23 -18.34 12.37
N GLU A 104 15.10 -17.61 13.47
CA GLU A 104 16.24 -17.14 14.27
C GLU A 104 17.03 -18.32 14.88
N GLN A 105 16.33 -19.37 15.32
CA GLN A 105 16.96 -20.60 15.80
C GLN A 105 17.72 -21.32 14.69
N PHE A 106 17.18 -21.36 13.48
CA PHE A 106 17.76 -22.11 12.35
C PHE A 106 18.89 -21.35 11.63
N ARG A 107 18.74 -20.03 11.47
CA ARG A 107 19.69 -19.11 10.83
C ARG A 107 19.77 -17.81 11.65
N PRO A 108 20.62 -17.77 12.69
CA PRO A 108 20.73 -16.58 13.53
C PRO A 108 21.30 -15.38 12.74
N ASN A 109 20.88 -14.17 13.11
CA ASN A 109 21.40 -12.89 12.59
C ASN A 109 21.13 -12.55 11.11
N GLN A 110 20.31 -13.31 10.38
CA GLN A 110 19.88 -12.93 9.03
C GLN A 110 18.66 -11.98 9.04
N PRO A 111 18.30 -11.34 7.91
CA PRO A 111 17.01 -10.65 7.79
C PRO A 111 15.83 -11.57 8.11
N TRP A 112 14.80 -11.04 8.76
CA TRP A 112 13.54 -11.73 8.99
C TRP A 112 12.62 -11.43 7.83
N VAL A 113 12.37 -12.43 6.98
CA VAL A 113 11.54 -12.27 5.79
C VAL A 113 10.34 -13.19 5.94
N ASN A 114 9.14 -12.59 6.00
CA ASN A 114 7.90 -13.30 5.73
C ASN A 114 7.62 -13.18 4.23
N SER A 115 7.95 -14.24 3.48
CA SER A 115 7.84 -14.26 2.03
C SER A 115 6.42 -14.47 1.52
N GLU A 116 5.50 -14.92 2.38
CA GLU A 116 4.07 -15.03 2.06
C GLU A 116 3.21 -14.67 3.28
N PHE A 117 2.88 -13.39 3.39
CA PHE A 117 1.95 -12.90 4.40
C PHE A 117 0.52 -12.97 3.88
N TYR A 118 -0.20 -14.01 4.31
CA TYR A 118 -1.53 -14.37 3.82
C TYR A 118 -2.63 -13.37 4.23
N VAL A 119 -2.83 -12.29 3.46
CA VAL A 119 -3.85 -11.25 3.74
C VAL A 119 -5.29 -11.67 3.40
N GLY A 120 -5.44 -12.91 2.94
CA GLY A 120 -6.65 -13.54 2.45
C GLY A 120 -6.40 -15.04 2.22
N TRP A 121 -7.30 -15.72 1.51
CA TRP A 121 -7.12 -17.14 1.17
C TRP A 121 -7.85 -17.49 -0.14
N PHE A 122 -7.48 -18.60 -0.77
CA PHE A 122 -8.14 -19.09 -1.98
C PHE A 122 -9.42 -19.87 -1.68
N ASP A 123 -10.30 -19.97 -2.68
CA ASP A 123 -11.55 -20.74 -2.60
C ASP A 123 -11.47 -22.07 -3.36
N ALA A 124 -12.25 -23.04 -2.88
CA ALA A 124 -12.52 -24.30 -3.57
C ALA A 124 -14.01 -24.43 -3.95
N TRP A 125 -14.31 -25.16 -5.01
CA TRP A 125 -15.69 -25.32 -5.48
C TRP A 125 -16.61 -25.91 -4.42
N GLY A 126 -17.77 -25.26 -4.20
CA GLY A 126 -18.75 -25.69 -3.20
C GLY A 126 -18.44 -25.26 -1.76
N GLY A 127 -17.30 -24.60 -1.53
CA GLY A 127 -16.97 -23.96 -0.26
C GLY A 127 -17.58 -22.55 -0.12
N GLU A 128 -17.49 -22.00 1.10
CA GLU A 128 -17.74 -20.57 1.34
C GLU A 128 -16.55 -19.73 0.88
N HIS A 129 -16.82 -18.51 0.41
CA HIS A 129 -15.78 -17.57 0.02
C HIS A 129 -14.93 -17.17 1.24
N ALA A 130 -13.63 -17.42 1.17
CA ALA A 130 -12.70 -17.12 2.23
C ALA A 130 -12.54 -15.62 2.43
N ARG A 131 -12.54 -15.18 3.69
CA ARG A 131 -12.37 -13.77 4.06
C ARG A 131 -11.44 -13.64 5.24
N THR A 132 -10.55 -12.65 5.18
CA THR A 132 -9.67 -12.25 6.28
C THR A 132 -9.95 -10.80 6.63
N ASP A 133 -10.18 -10.53 7.92
CA ASP A 133 -10.48 -9.18 8.39
C ASP A 133 -9.39 -8.16 8.00
N ALA A 134 -9.82 -7.04 7.43
CA ALA A 134 -8.93 -5.99 6.93
C ALA A 134 -8.15 -5.33 8.07
N LYS A 135 -8.79 -5.11 9.22
CA LYS A 135 -8.15 -4.51 10.39
C LYS A 135 -7.10 -5.45 10.98
N TYR A 136 -7.44 -6.73 11.12
CA TYR A 136 -6.53 -7.76 11.63
C TYR A 136 -5.28 -7.89 10.76
N SER A 137 -5.45 -7.96 9.44
CA SER A 137 -4.34 -8.02 8.48
C SER A 137 -3.44 -6.79 8.61
N THR A 138 -4.05 -5.60 8.69
CA THR A 138 -3.34 -4.31 8.80
C THR A 138 -2.57 -4.20 10.12
N ASP A 139 -3.23 -4.50 11.25
CA ASP A 139 -2.62 -4.43 12.58
C ASP A 139 -1.45 -5.42 12.72
N SER A 140 -1.60 -6.63 12.13
CA SER A 140 -0.53 -7.62 12.15
C SER A 140 0.65 -7.17 11.28
N LEU A 141 0.42 -6.68 10.06
CA LEU A 141 1.48 -6.17 9.18
C LEU A 141 2.28 -5.05 9.86
N ILE A 142 1.61 -4.07 10.46
CA ILE A 142 2.29 -2.95 11.16
C ILE A 142 3.05 -3.44 12.38
N ARG A 143 2.51 -4.41 13.12
CA ARG A 143 3.23 -5.03 14.24
C ARG A 143 4.52 -5.67 13.78
N GLN A 144 4.53 -6.36 12.64
CA GLN A 144 5.72 -6.97 12.08
C GLN A 144 6.72 -5.90 11.62
N MET A 145 6.32 -4.98 10.74
CA MET A 145 7.25 -4.01 10.13
C MET A 145 7.78 -2.96 11.12
N SER A 146 7.04 -2.61 12.16
CA SER A 146 7.47 -1.61 13.15
C SER A 146 8.40 -2.19 14.23
N PHE A 147 8.62 -3.51 14.23
CA PHE A 147 9.34 -4.18 15.30
C PHE A 147 10.85 -4.05 15.19
N SER A 148 11.40 -4.19 13.98
CA SER A 148 12.83 -4.12 13.71
C SER A 148 13.09 -3.87 12.23
N GLY A 149 14.16 -3.14 11.91
CA GLY A 149 14.63 -2.98 10.53
C GLY A 149 15.08 -4.28 9.85
N ARG A 150 15.12 -5.40 10.59
CA ARG A 150 15.35 -6.75 10.04
C ARG A 150 14.11 -7.32 9.34
N VAL A 151 12.91 -6.84 9.66
CA VAL A 151 11.66 -7.44 9.19
C VAL A 151 11.32 -6.96 7.78
N ASN A 152 11.05 -7.92 6.90
CA ASN A 152 10.61 -7.76 5.53
C ASN A 152 9.36 -8.62 5.33
N VAL A 153 8.39 -8.12 4.56
CA VAL A 153 7.11 -8.80 4.36
C VAL A 153 6.70 -8.69 2.90
N ASN A 154 6.32 -9.81 2.30
CA ASN A 154 5.64 -9.87 1.01
C ASN A 154 4.18 -10.26 1.22
N MET A 155 3.23 -9.47 0.71
CA MET A 155 1.80 -9.73 0.91
C MET A 155 1.28 -10.72 -0.14
N TYR A 156 0.81 -11.87 0.31
CA TYR A 156 0.25 -12.92 -0.54
C TYR A 156 -1.27 -13.01 -0.30
N MET A 157 -2.15 -12.69 -1.24
CA MET A 157 -1.93 -11.95 -2.48
C MET A 157 -2.19 -10.46 -2.25
N PHE A 158 -1.36 -9.58 -2.82
CA PHE A 158 -1.71 -8.16 -2.92
C PHE A 158 -2.79 -7.91 -4.00
N HIS A 159 -2.69 -8.63 -5.11
CA HIS A 159 -3.71 -8.78 -6.15
C HIS A 159 -3.64 -10.23 -6.61
N GLY A 160 -4.74 -10.97 -6.53
CA GLY A 160 -4.73 -12.38 -6.93
C GLY A 160 -5.10 -12.60 -8.40
N GLY A 161 -6.22 -12.03 -8.86
CA GLY A 161 -6.64 -12.08 -10.27
C GLY A 161 -7.49 -13.31 -10.60
N THR A 162 -7.22 -13.96 -11.74
CA THR A 162 -8.06 -15.04 -12.28
C THR A 162 -7.23 -16.22 -12.79
N ASN A 163 -7.65 -17.43 -12.43
CA ASN A 163 -7.14 -18.67 -13.00
C ASN A 163 -7.82 -18.95 -14.35
N PHE A 164 -7.34 -18.33 -15.43
CA PHE A 164 -7.94 -18.49 -16.77
C PHE A 164 -7.80 -19.91 -17.34
N GLY A 165 -8.82 -20.35 -18.09
CA GLY A 165 -8.79 -21.66 -18.75
C GLY A 165 -8.68 -22.80 -17.75
N TYR A 166 -7.61 -23.60 -17.86
CA TYR A 166 -7.37 -24.78 -17.02
C TYR A 166 -6.16 -24.60 -16.09
N THR A 167 -5.88 -23.38 -15.65
CA THR A 167 -4.72 -23.09 -14.79
C THR A 167 -5.01 -23.19 -13.29
N ALA A 168 -6.26 -23.38 -12.88
CA ALA A 168 -6.62 -23.56 -11.48
C ALA A 168 -6.03 -24.88 -10.94
N GLY A 169 -5.45 -24.82 -9.73
CA GLY A 169 -4.92 -25.98 -9.03
C GLY A 169 -5.97 -26.75 -8.23
N THR A 170 -5.54 -27.84 -7.60
CA THR A 170 -6.35 -28.65 -6.69
C THR A 170 -5.47 -28.96 -5.46
N PRO A 171 -5.39 -28.04 -4.49
CA PRO A 171 -4.48 -28.20 -3.34
C PRO A 171 -4.86 -29.41 -2.47
N ASP A 172 -6.15 -29.77 -2.46
CA ASP A 172 -6.68 -30.95 -1.76
C ASP A 172 -7.56 -31.80 -2.70
N GLN A 173 -8.65 -32.40 -2.19
CA GLN A 173 -9.57 -33.21 -2.99
C GLN A 173 -10.50 -32.39 -3.88
N VAL A 174 -10.61 -31.08 -3.62
CA VAL A 174 -11.54 -30.18 -4.31
C VAL A 174 -10.72 -29.13 -5.10
N PRO A 175 -10.98 -28.95 -6.40
CA PRO A 175 -10.27 -27.93 -7.19
C PRO A 175 -10.56 -26.52 -6.69
N SER A 176 -9.56 -25.66 -6.80
CA SER A 176 -9.72 -24.23 -6.61
C SER A 176 -10.68 -23.65 -7.66
N THR A 177 -11.36 -22.57 -7.29
CA THR A 177 -12.26 -21.88 -8.23
C THR A 177 -11.49 -21.13 -9.32
N THR A 178 -12.21 -20.69 -10.36
CA THR A 178 -11.66 -19.84 -11.42
C THR A 178 -11.23 -18.48 -10.88
N SER A 179 -12.01 -17.90 -9.96
CA SER A 179 -11.63 -16.66 -9.31
C SER A 179 -10.42 -16.91 -8.42
N TYR A 180 -9.43 -16.02 -8.52
CA TYR A 180 -8.33 -15.95 -7.58
C TYR A 180 -8.35 -14.59 -6.87
N ASP A 181 -9.55 -14.05 -6.60
CA ASP A 181 -9.74 -12.79 -5.87
C ASP A 181 -8.99 -12.78 -4.53
N TYR A 182 -9.00 -13.92 -3.84
CA TYR A 182 -8.25 -14.18 -2.61
C TYR A 182 -8.71 -13.35 -1.41
N ASP A 183 -9.77 -12.54 -1.51
CA ASP A 183 -10.04 -11.43 -0.58
C ASP A 183 -8.81 -10.51 -0.46
N ALA A 184 -8.10 -10.30 -1.58
CA ALA A 184 -6.90 -9.50 -1.64
C ALA A 184 -7.19 -7.99 -1.45
N PRO A 185 -6.17 -7.17 -1.12
CA PRO A 185 -6.27 -5.72 -1.14
C PRO A 185 -6.80 -5.18 -2.48
N ILE A 186 -6.38 -5.75 -3.60
CA ILE A 186 -6.92 -5.45 -4.92
C ILE A 186 -7.76 -6.64 -5.38
N SER A 187 -9.04 -6.39 -5.69
CA SER A 187 -9.98 -7.43 -6.13
C SER A 187 -9.52 -8.12 -7.43
N GLU A 188 -10.17 -9.22 -7.79
CA GLU A 188 -9.96 -9.91 -9.07
C GLU A 188 -9.99 -8.96 -10.28
N ALA A 189 -10.89 -7.97 -10.29
CA ALA A 189 -11.05 -7.01 -11.38
C ALA A 189 -10.08 -5.81 -11.33
N GLY A 190 -9.24 -5.71 -10.29
CA GLY A 190 -8.31 -4.59 -10.12
C GLY A 190 -8.82 -3.45 -9.24
N ASP A 191 -9.95 -3.62 -8.55
CA ASP A 191 -10.52 -2.56 -7.71
C ASP A 191 -9.81 -2.46 -6.36
N ALA A 192 -9.57 -1.23 -5.90
CA ALA A 192 -9.05 -0.98 -4.55
C ALA A 192 -10.14 -1.26 -3.50
N THR A 193 -9.93 -2.27 -2.66
CA THR A 193 -10.87 -2.66 -1.60
C THR A 193 -10.67 -1.80 -0.33
N PRO A 194 -11.58 -1.87 0.66
CA PRO A 194 -11.34 -1.28 1.97
C PRO A 194 -10.02 -1.77 2.61
N LYS A 195 -9.64 -3.03 2.38
CA LYS A 195 -8.37 -3.60 2.84
C LYS A 195 -7.16 -2.91 2.22
N TYR A 196 -7.19 -2.60 0.91
CA TYR A 196 -6.15 -1.79 0.27
C TYR A 196 -5.99 -0.42 0.93
N ARG A 197 -7.10 0.30 1.18
CA ARG A 197 -7.03 1.63 1.78
C ARG A 197 -6.43 1.59 3.18
N MET A 198 -6.88 0.63 4.01
CA MET A 198 -6.34 0.45 5.37
C MET A 198 -4.83 0.14 5.35
N LEU A 199 -4.40 -0.77 4.47
CA LEU A 199 -2.99 -1.10 4.32
C LEU A 199 -2.17 0.10 3.83
N GLN A 200 -2.66 0.80 2.80
CA GLN A 200 -2.02 2.00 2.24
C GLN A 200 -1.79 3.07 3.31
N GLU A 201 -2.80 3.35 4.13
CA GLU A 201 -2.70 4.30 5.24
C GLU A 201 -1.67 3.86 6.27
N ALA A 202 -1.74 2.59 6.66
CA ALA A 202 -0.94 2.04 7.74
C ALA A 202 0.55 2.05 7.41
N ILE A 203 0.91 1.80 6.14
CA ILE A 203 2.31 1.83 5.68
C ILE A 203 2.79 3.24 5.27
N HIS A 204 1.97 4.27 5.53
CA HIS A 204 2.23 5.67 5.19
C HIS A 204 2.61 5.91 3.72
N LYS A 205 2.15 5.05 2.80
CA LYS A 205 2.42 5.15 1.36
C LYS A 205 1.25 5.79 0.62
N TYR A 206 0.90 6.99 1.04
CA TYR A 206 -0.03 7.86 0.31
C TYR A 206 0.59 9.25 0.23
N GLU A 207 0.60 9.83 -0.96
CA GLU A 207 0.95 11.24 -1.17
C GLU A 207 -0.33 11.98 -1.57
N GLY A 208 -0.62 13.12 -0.94
CA GLY A 208 -1.82 13.91 -1.25
C GLY A 208 -3.02 13.54 -0.39
N PHE A 209 -4.12 13.11 -1.00
CA PHE A 209 -5.42 13.01 -0.33
C PHE A 209 -6.06 11.62 -0.46
N ALA A 210 -6.77 11.20 0.58
CA ALA A 210 -7.64 10.03 0.59
C ALA A 210 -9.07 10.48 0.93
N LEU A 211 -10.05 10.06 0.13
CA LEU A 211 -11.46 10.38 0.38
C LEU A 211 -12.19 9.15 0.94
N TYR A 212 -12.71 9.29 2.16
CA TYR A 212 -13.58 8.32 2.81
C TYR A 212 -15.02 8.76 2.65
N THR A 213 -15.90 7.85 2.20
CA THR A 213 -17.32 8.15 2.04
C THR A 213 -18.18 7.05 2.63
N THR A 214 -19.23 7.41 3.36
CA THR A 214 -20.27 6.49 3.82
C THR A 214 -21.64 7.14 3.66
N GLU A 215 -22.68 6.31 3.53
CA GLU A 215 -24.05 6.81 3.65
C GLU A 215 -24.27 7.32 5.08
N LEU A 216 -24.88 8.50 5.19
CA LEU A 216 -25.38 9.00 6.47
C LEU A 216 -26.68 8.27 6.79
N PRO A 217 -26.86 7.73 8.00
CA PRO A 217 -28.16 7.26 8.43
C PRO A 217 -29.15 8.43 8.41
N GLN A 218 -30.46 8.14 8.36
CA GLN A 218 -31.47 9.19 8.48
C GLN A 218 -31.38 9.82 9.88
N LEU A 219 -30.84 11.04 9.93
CA LEU A 219 -30.67 11.82 11.15
C LEU A 219 -31.57 13.06 11.11
N ASP A 220 -32.19 13.34 12.26
CA ASP A 220 -32.92 14.59 12.50
C ASP A 220 -31.97 15.79 12.56
N ASN A 221 -32.55 16.99 12.51
CA ASN A 221 -31.80 18.21 12.72
C ASN A 221 -31.23 18.24 14.14
N GLY A 222 -29.98 18.67 14.28
CA GLY A 222 -29.32 18.69 15.57
C GLY A 222 -27.81 18.58 15.49
N GLU A 223 -27.18 18.52 16.66
CA GLU A 223 -25.74 18.37 16.81
C GLU A 223 -25.35 16.90 16.60
N VAL A 224 -24.36 16.67 15.74
CA VAL A 224 -23.71 15.40 15.48
C VAL A 224 -22.29 15.47 16.04
N THR A 225 -21.89 14.44 16.79
CA THR A 225 -20.50 14.25 17.23
C THR A 225 -19.87 13.13 16.42
N LEU A 226 -18.72 13.40 15.81
CA LEU A 226 -17.93 12.43 15.08
C LEU A 226 -16.62 12.19 15.85
N ASP A 227 -16.41 10.95 16.28
CA ASP A 227 -15.21 10.53 17.01
C ASP A 227 -14.16 9.93 16.07
N PHE A 228 -12.89 10.24 16.33
CA PHE A 228 -11.76 9.78 15.52
C PHE A 228 -10.85 8.91 16.36
N THR A 229 -10.67 7.66 15.92
CA THR A 229 -9.66 6.78 16.53
C THR A 229 -8.25 7.28 16.17
N ARG A 230 -7.95 7.40 14.87
CA ARG A 230 -6.69 7.90 14.30
C ARG A 230 -6.93 8.39 12.86
N PHE A 231 -6.16 9.37 12.42
CA PHE A 231 -5.99 9.79 11.02
C PHE A 231 -4.64 10.51 10.89
N ALA A 232 -4.12 10.65 9.69
CA ALA A 232 -2.92 11.43 9.41
C ALA A 232 -3.10 12.23 8.11
N ASP A 233 -2.96 13.55 8.08
CA ASP A 233 -2.65 14.53 9.14
C ASP A 233 -3.72 15.62 9.32
N ILE A 234 -4.52 15.92 8.29
CA ILE A 234 -5.70 16.80 8.35
C ILE A 234 -6.89 16.01 7.83
N ALA A 235 -8.06 16.17 8.43
CA ALA A 235 -9.30 15.67 7.88
C ALA A 235 -10.31 16.81 7.69
N TYR A 236 -10.87 16.89 6.49
CA TYR A 236 -11.92 17.80 6.10
C TYR A 236 -13.25 17.04 6.09
N VAL A 237 -14.16 17.40 6.99
CA VAL A 237 -15.44 16.72 7.21
C VAL A 237 -16.52 17.44 6.42
N TYR A 238 -17.12 16.75 5.46
CA TYR A 238 -18.22 17.24 4.64
C TYR A 238 -19.45 16.35 4.78
N THR A 239 -20.61 16.93 4.51
CA THR A 239 -21.78 16.17 4.09
C THR A 239 -22.16 16.51 2.66
N ALA A 240 -22.75 15.55 1.95
CA ALA A 240 -23.12 15.71 0.55
C ALA A 240 -24.41 14.95 0.17
N ASP A 241 -24.96 15.30 -1.00
CA ASP A 241 -25.98 14.50 -1.68
C ASP A 241 -25.34 13.29 -2.38
N LYS A 242 -26.14 12.30 -2.77
CA LYS A 242 -25.69 11.07 -3.45
C LYS A 242 -24.92 11.36 -4.73
N GLN A 243 -25.28 12.42 -5.44
CA GLN A 243 -24.63 12.82 -6.69
C GLN A 243 -23.38 13.68 -6.47
N ARG A 244 -23.08 14.09 -5.22
CA ARG A 244 -21.96 14.97 -4.86
C ARG A 244 -22.00 16.31 -5.60
N THR A 245 -23.20 16.81 -5.87
CA THR A 245 -23.44 18.12 -6.49
C THR A 245 -23.54 19.24 -5.45
N GLN A 246 -23.94 18.90 -4.23
CA GLN A 246 -23.99 19.82 -3.09
C GLN A 246 -23.13 19.27 -1.97
N LEU A 247 -22.14 20.06 -1.53
CA LEU A 247 -21.27 19.72 -0.41
C LEU A 247 -21.28 20.83 0.63
N LYS A 248 -21.33 20.46 1.92
CA LYS A 248 -21.19 21.39 3.05
C LYS A 248 -20.00 20.96 3.90
N LEU A 249 -18.99 21.82 4.03
CA LEU A 249 -17.87 21.63 4.94
C LEU A 249 -18.32 21.96 6.37
N HIS A 250 -18.10 21.03 7.28
CA HIS A 250 -18.47 21.16 8.69
C HIS A 250 -17.28 21.42 9.61
N ALA A 251 -16.16 20.74 9.35
CA ALA A 251 -14.98 20.86 10.19
C ALA A 251 -13.69 20.60 9.42
N VAL A 252 -12.62 21.28 9.84
CA VAL A 252 -11.24 20.94 9.50
C VAL A 252 -10.55 20.54 10.79
N ILE A 253 -10.12 19.30 10.88
CA ILE A 253 -9.50 18.76 12.08
C ILE A 253 -8.06 18.34 11.82
N TYR A 254 -7.24 18.50 12.85
CA TYR A 254 -5.81 18.25 12.78
C TYR A 254 -5.46 17.01 13.59
N LYS A 255 -4.38 16.35 13.19
CA LYS A 255 -3.79 15.20 13.90
C LYS A 255 -3.86 15.38 15.43
N ASN A 256 -4.35 14.34 16.10
CA ASN A 256 -4.64 14.24 17.55
C ASN A 256 -5.99 14.78 18.01
N THR A 257 -6.79 15.45 17.18
CA THR A 257 -8.19 15.74 17.50
C THR A 257 -8.95 14.42 17.68
N LYS A 258 -9.63 14.26 18.83
CA LYS A 258 -10.36 13.03 19.19
C LYS A 258 -11.80 13.02 18.72
N SER A 259 -12.40 14.19 18.55
CA SER A 259 -13.76 14.33 18.07
C SER A 259 -14.00 15.71 17.47
N CYS A 260 -15.01 15.82 16.61
CA CYS A 260 -15.56 17.10 16.18
C CYS A 260 -17.08 17.10 16.26
N LYS A 261 -17.66 18.28 16.44
CA LYS A 261 -19.10 18.50 16.47
C LYS A 261 -19.53 19.36 15.29
N PHE A 262 -20.67 19.04 14.70
CA PHE A 262 -21.28 19.85 13.66
C PHE A 262 -22.80 19.72 13.67
N THR A 263 -23.50 20.67 13.05
CA THR A 263 -24.96 20.75 13.11
C THR A 263 -25.59 20.39 11.76
N LEU A 264 -26.58 19.51 11.79
CA LEU A 264 -27.46 19.23 10.67
C LEU A 264 -28.67 20.17 10.74
N ASP A 265 -28.91 20.92 9.67
CA ASP A 265 -30.07 21.78 9.46
C ASP A 265 -30.79 21.40 8.16
N ASP A 266 -31.96 21.98 7.90
CA ASP A 266 -32.77 21.69 6.71
C ASP A 266 -32.05 21.94 5.37
N GLN A 267 -30.98 22.75 5.38
CA GLN A 267 -30.19 23.07 4.19
C GLN A 267 -28.95 22.17 4.06
N THR A 268 -28.63 21.36 5.07
CA THR A 268 -27.49 20.44 5.02
C THR A 268 -27.81 19.24 4.12
N PRO A 269 -27.04 19.01 3.03
CA PRO A 269 -27.15 17.78 2.25
C PRO A 269 -26.70 16.61 3.14
N ARG A 270 -27.53 15.58 3.28
CA ARG A 270 -27.43 14.58 4.38
C ARG A 270 -27.47 13.12 3.92
N GLU A 271 -27.11 12.85 2.67
CA GLU A 271 -27.09 11.47 2.16
C GLU A 271 -25.72 10.80 2.35
N LEU A 272 -24.63 11.57 2.23
CA LEU A 272 -23.26 11.08 2.37
C LEU A 272 -22.50 11.86 3.44
N LEU A 273 -21.76 11.16 4.30
CA LEU A 273 -20.65 11.71 5.07
C LEU A 273 -19.37 11.47 4.28
N MET A 274 -18.61 12.55 4.05
CA MET A 274 -17.37 12.51 3.30
C MET A 274 -16.23 13.08 4.16
N ILE A 275 -15.15 12.33 4.31
CA ILE A 275 -13.96 12.77 5.06
C ILE A 275 -12.79 12.73 4.08
N LEU A 276 -12.33 13.90 3.65
CA LEU A 276 -11.12 14.04 2.85
C LEU A 276 -9.94 14.14 3.81
N VAL A 277 -9.05 13.16 3.82
CA VAL A 277 -7.84 13.13 4.64
C VAL A 277 -6.65 13.58 3.79
N GLU A 278 -5.93 14.60 4.24
CA GLU A 278 -4.69 15.07 3.63
C GLU A 278 -3.47 14.54 4.38
N ASN A 279 -2.56 13.88 3.64
CA ASN A 279 -1.23 13.57 4.13
C ASN A 279 -0.31 14.78 3.93
N ARG A 280 0.27 15.32 5.01
CA ARG A 280 1.16 16.48 4.88
C ARG A 280 2.60 16.13 4.49
N GLY A 281 2.87 14.87 4.16
CA GLY A 281 4.21 14.39 3.84
C GLY A 281 4.96 13.97 5.11
N HIS A 282 6.00 13.17 4.92
CA HIS A 282 6.72 12.54 6.02
C HIS A 282 7.56 13.57 6.78
N ARG A 283 7.56 13.51 8.13
CA ARG A 283 8.48 14.32 8.94
C ARG A 283 9.93 13.92 8.61
N ASN A 284 10.66 14.77 7.91
CA ASN A 284 12.09 14.59 7.61
C ASN A 284 13.08 15.34 8.53
N TYR A 285 12.63 16.18 9.50
CA TYR A 285 13.45 16.70 10.63
C TYR A 285 12.62 17.40 11.75
N GLY A 286 13.08 17.39 13.01
CA GLY A 286 12.59 18.26 14.12
C GLY A 286 11.26 17.88 14.81
N ASN A 287 10.96 18.54 15.95
CA ASN A 287 9.88 18.15 16.89
C ASN A 287 8.46 18.62 16.52
N GLY A 288 8.24 19.27 15.37
CA GLY A 288 6.91 19.79 15.02
C GLY A 288 6.79 20.38 13.63
N MET A 289 7.19 19.68 12.58
CA MET A 289 6.87 20.14 11.22
C MET A 289 5.36 20.09 10.98
N ASN A 290 4.74 21.25 11.16
CA ASN A 290 3.38 21.55 10.81
C ASN A 290 3.40 22.29 9.47
N ASP A 291 3.26 21.59 8.34
CA ASP A 291 2.94 22.18 7.03
C ASP A 291 1.43 22.39 6.82
N ASN A 292 0.79 23.42 7.39
CA ASN A 292 -0.67 23.54 7.18
C ASN A 292 -0.76 23.95 5.72
N ALA A 293 -1.21 23.08 4.83
CA ALA A 293 -1.35 23.44 3.43
C ALA A 293 -2.78 23.95 3.19
N LYS A 294 -2.96 24.81 2.20
CA LYS A 294 -4.27 25.17 1.66
C LYS A 294 -4.26 24.99 0.16
N GLY A 295 -4.63 23.79 -0.26
CA GLY A 295 -4.88 23.48 -1.66
C GLY A 295 -3.67 23.09 -2.49
N VAL A 296 -3.98 22.57 -3.67
CA VAL A 296 -3.00 22.09 -4.67
C VAL A 296 -3.36 22.70 -6.01
N LEU A 297 -2.34 23.09 -6.78
CA LEU A 297 -2.49 23.70 -8.08
C LEU A 297 -1.87 22.82 -9.16
N PHE A 298 -2.60 22.65 -10.26
CA PHE A 298 -2.15 21.91 -11.44
C PHE A 298 -2.16 22.81 -12.67
N VAL A 299 -1.18 22.65 -13.54
CA VAL A 299 -1.15 23.29 -14.88
C VAL A 299 -0.99 22.20 -15.92
N ASN A 300 -1.92 22.12 -16.86
CA ASN A 300 -1.99 21.08 -17.89
C ASN A 300 -1.90 19.64 -17.33
N GLY A 301 -2.47 19.41 -16.14
CA GLY A 301 -2.42 18.12 -15.44
C GLY A 301 -1.13 17.87 -14.64
N PHE A 302 -0.12 18.73 -14.75
CA PHE A 302 1.09 18.65 -13.93
C PHE A 302 0.87 19.29 -12.56
N ASN A 303 1.12 18.54 -11.49
CA ASN A 303 0.98 19.01 -10.11
C ASN A 303 2.12 19.96 -9.74
N LEU A 304 1.83 21.26 -9.56
CA LEU A 304 2.82 22.26 -9.14
C LEU A 304 3.12 22.25 -7.64
N GLY A 305 2.31 21.53 -6.84
CA GLY A 305 2.47 21.43 -5.41
C GLY A 305 1.44 22.24 -4.61
N ARG A 306 1.72 22.37 -3.32
CA ARG A 306 0.81 22.95 -2.32
C ARG A 306 1.02 24.45 -2.17
N TYR A 307 -0.05 25.20 -1.95
CA TYR A 307 0.05 26.62 -1.55
C TYR A 307 -0.53 26.83 -0.14
N ASN A 308 -0.12 27.88 0.58
CA ASN A 308 -0.84 28.41 1.75
C ASN A 308 -0.57 29.91 1.93
N MET A 309 -1.32 30.72 1.20
CA MET A 309 -1.18 32.19 1.22
C MET A 309 -1.47 32.83 2.59
N PRO A 310 -2.45 32.35 3.38
CA PRO A 310 -2.66 32.87 4.74
C PRO A 310 -1.49 32.66 5.70
N GLN A 311 -0.77 31.54 5.65
CA GLN A 311 0.32 31.25 6.60
C GLN A 311 1.71 31.63 6.07
N GLY A 312 1.93 31.65 4.75
CA GLY A 312 3.28 31.83 4.18
C GLY A 312 4.25 30.75 4.67
N PRO A 313 5.58 30.95 4.61
CA PRO A 313 6.30 32.07 4.01
C PRO A 313 6.21 32.07 2.46
N GLN A 314 6.07 30.90 1.85
CA GLN A 314 5.97 30.77 0.41
C GLN A 314 4.63 31.35 -0.11
N LEU A 315 4.72 32.39 -0.95
CA LEU A 315 3.55 33.05 -1.53
C LEU A 315 3.36 32.72 -3.03
N ARG A 316 4.27 31.95 -3.63
CA ARG A 316 4.26 31.66 -5.07
C ARG A 316 4.72 30.22 -5.33
N LEU A 317 4.09 29.56 -6.31
CA LEU A 317 4.52 28.27 -6.84
C LEU A 317 5.32 28.49 -8.13
N TYR A 318 6.45 27.79 -8.25
CA TYR A 318 7.24 27.82 -9.48
C TYR A 318 6.57 26.97 -10.56
N LEU A 319 6.31 27.57 -11.73
CA LEU A 319 5.81 26.88 -12.91
C LEU A 319 6.96 26.69 -13.91
N PRO A 320 7.46 25.44 -14.11
CA PRO A 320 8.51 25.18 -15.08
C PRO A 320 8.02 25.46 -16.51
N ALA A 321 8.84 26.15 -17.31
CA ALA A 321 8.49 26.48 -18.71
C ALA A 321 8.03 25.28 -19.56
N PRO A 322 8.59 24.05 -19.44
CA PRO A 322 8.14 22.90 -20.22
C PRO A 322 6.71 22.41 -19.92
N VAL A 323 6.12 22.82 -18.79
CA VAL A 323 4.74 22.48 -18.42
C VAL A 323 3.74 23.31 -19.25
N LEU A 324 4.17 24.46 -19.79
CA LEU A 324 3.37 25.32 -20.65
C LEU A 324 3.42 24.88 -22.11
N ARG A 325 2.35 25.17 -22.84
CA ARG A 325 2.28 25.01 -24.30
C ARG A 325 1.81 26.30 -24.96
N VAL A 326 2.17 26.48 -26.23
CA VAL A 326 1.65 27.58 -27.05
C VAL A 326 0.13 27.43 -27.17
N GLY A 327 -0.61 28.50 -26.86
CA GLY A 327 -2.07 28.51 -26.88
C GLY A 327 -2.70 28.28 -25.49
N ILE A 328 -3.78 27.50 -25.44
CA ILE A 328 -4.60 27.32 -24.23
C ILE A 328 -3.89 26.40 -23.23
N ASN A 329 -3.74 26.89 -22.00
CA ASN A 329 -3.25 26.13 -20.85
C ASN A 329 -4.38 26.01 -19.82
N THR A 330 -4.59 24.82 -19.27
CA THR A 330 -5.64 24.58 -18.26
C THR A 330 -5.02 24.66 -16.87
N VAL A 331 -5.59 25.49 -16.01
CA VAL A 331 -5.20 25.55 -14.59
C VAL A 331 -6.32 24.96 -13.75
N THR A 332 -5.97 24.02 -12.88
CA THR A 332 -6.92 23.37 -11.96
C THR A 332 -6.47 23.67 -10.54
N ILE A 333 -7.34 24.27 -9.74
CA ILE A 333 -7.10 24.55 -8.32
C ILE A 333 -8.03 23.67 -7.51
N MET A 334 -7.47 22.91 -6.58
CA MET A 334 -8.21 22.24 -5.52
C MET A 334 -8.06 23.08 -4.25
N GLU A 335 -9.05 23.93 -3.97
CA GLU A 335 -9.12 24.70 -2.73
C GLU A 335 -9.79 23.87 -1.62
N LEU A 336 -9.20 23.84 -0.43
CA LEU A 336 -9.58 22.93 0.65
C LEU A 336 -10.35 23.63 1.77
N GLU A 337 -10.12 24.93 1.97
CA GLU A 337 -10.79 25.70 3.02
C GLU A 337 -11.45 26.91 2.38
N GLY A 338 -12.77 26.81 2.19
CA GLY A 338 -13.59 27.78 1.47
C GLY A 338 -13.15 29.23 1.66
N ILE A 339 -12.54 29.79 0.62
CA ILE A 339 -12.56 31.23 0.38
C ILE A 339 -13.84 31.45 -0.42
N THR A 340 -14.88 31.95 0.24
CA THR A 340 -15.91 32.70 -0.50
C THR A 340 -15.15 33.84 -1.17
N PRO A 341 -15.17 33.97 -2.51
CA PRO A 341 -14.56 35.13 -3.17
C PRO A 341 -15.08 36.37 -2.44
N LYS A 342 -14.19 37.16 -1.82
CA LYS A 342 -14.61 38.47 -1.32
C LYS A 342 -15.17 39.21 -2.54
N GLY A 343 -16.44 39.57 -2.43
CA GLY A 343 -17.29 39.97 -3.54
C GLY A 343 -16.82 41.23 -4.25
N ASP A 344 -15.88 41.06 -5.16
CA ASP A 344 -15.70 41.93 -6.30
C ASP A 344 -16.18 41.11 -7.52
N GLU A 345 -16.95 41.73 -8.39
CA GLU A 345 -17.74 41.14 -9.50
C GLU A 345 -16.90 40.41 -10.59
N ASN A 346 -15.62 40.14 -10.31
CA ASN A 346 -14.61 39.74 -11.29
C ASN A 346 -14.06 38.30 -11.11
N GLY A 347 -14.41 37.56 -10.04
CA GLY A 347 -14.07 36.13 -9.92
C GLY A 347 -12.67 35.79 -9.36
N LEU A 348 -12.29 34.51 -9.39
CA LEU A 348 -11.01 33.98 -8.88
C LEU A 348 -9.88 34.24 -9.89
N PHE A 349 -8.80 34.90 -9.45
CA PHE A 349 -7.65 35.22 -10.30
C PHE A 349 -6.36 34.52 -9.85
N ILE A 350 -5.56 34.12 -10.84
CA ILE A 350 -4.16 33.69 -10.65
C ILE A 350 -3.29 34.74 -11.34
N THR A 351 -2.36 35.33 -10.60
CA THR A 351 -1.43 36.33 -11.14
C THR A 351 -0.06 35.69 -11.32
N SER A 352 0.49 35.80 -12.54
CA SER A 352 1.87 35.40 -12.83
C SER A 352 2.85 36.51 -12.43
N TYR A 353 3.96 36.13 -11.82
CA TYR A 353 5.05 37.02 -11.44
C TYR A 353 6.36 36.55 -12.07
N THR A 354 7.29 37.47 -12.33
CA THR A 354 8.63 37.14 -12.86
C THR A 354 9.66 36.85 -11.76
N ASP A 355 9.31 37.11 -10.50
CA ASP A 355 10.14 36.99 -9.32
C ASP A 355 9.57 35.97 -8.32
N GLN A 356 10.42 35.40 -7.46
CA GLN A 356 9.97 34.55 -6.33
C GLN A 356 9.71 35.41 -5.09
N ALA A 357 8.65 35.09 -4.33
CA ALA A 357 8.34 35.76 -3.07
C ALA A 357 8.18 34.73 -1.95
N TRP A 358 9.00 34.90 -0.91
CA TRP A 358 9.09 34.03 0.27
C TRP A 358 8.61 34.73 1.55
N SER A 359 8.07 35.93 1.48
CA SER A 359 7.38 36.58 2.60
C SER A 359 6.46 37.69 2.09
N ARG A 360 5.54 38.15 2.93
CA ARG A 360 4.79 39.39 2.68
C ARG A 360 5.69 40.60 2.75
#